data_AF-A0A358XQP2-F1
#
_entry.id   AF-A0A358XQP2-F1
#
_cell.length_a   1.000
_cell.length_b   1.000
_cell.length_c   1.000
_cell.angle_alpha   90.00
_cell.angle_beta   90.00
_cell.angle_gamma   90.00
#
_symmetry.space_group_name_H-M   'P 1'
#
loop_
_entity.id
_entity.type
_entity.pdbx_description
1 polymer ?
#
loop_
_entity_poly.entity_id
_entity_poly.type
_entity_poly.pdbx_seq_one_letter_code
_entity_poly.pdbx_strand_id
1 'polypeptide(L)'
;FLLALCLNTHAQSKYEQNITALREEKAAELAKEQYGPLKPDQVAFLDYFPVDASYKVKDKIEVLFDEPVFRMPTYDGTSNEYKRYAIITFTLHGKEHTLNVY
;
A
#
# COMPACT_ATOMS: atom_id res chain seq x y z
N PHE A 1 -21.12 37.77 26.56
CA PHE A 1 -20.25 37.52 25.39
C PHE A 1 -19.23 36.47 25.82
N LEU A 2 -19.52 35.17 25.59
CA LEU A 2 -18.58 34.09 25.93
C LEU A 2 -18.36 33.27 24.65
N LEU A 3 -17.23 33.53 24.00
CA LEU A 3 -16.82 32.84 22.77
C LEU A 3 -16.08 31.57 23.21
N ALA A 4 -16.74 30.41 23.13
CA ALA A 4 -16.09 29.12 23.35
C ALA A 4 -15.30 28.75 22.08
N LEU A 5 -13.99 28.98 22.12
CA LEU A 5 -13.06 28.57 21.07
C LEU A 5 -12.73 27.08 21.27
N CYS A 6 -13.51 26.19 20.65
CA CYS A 6 -13.17 24.77 20.57
C CYS A 6 -12.04 24.58 19.55
N LEU A 7 -10.80 24.65 20.01
CA LEU A 7 -9.64 24.20 19.24
C LEU A 7 -9.65 22.66 19.21
N ASN A 8 -10.23 22.08 18.16
CA ASN A 8 -9.98 20.67 17.82
C ASN A 8 -8.57 20.57 17.25
N THR A 9 -7.57 20.51 18.12
CA THR A 9 -6.22 20.07 17.73
C THR A 9 -6.31 18.58 17.43
N HIS A 10 -6.51 18.22 16.17
CA HIS A 10 -6.32 16.84 15.73
C HIS A 10 -4.84 16.50 15.87
N ALA A 11 -4.47 15.84 16.97
CA ALA A 11 -3.19 15.16 17.05
C ALA A 11 -3.22 14.02 16.02
N GLN A 12 -2.54 14.21 14.89
CA GLN A 12 -2.41 13.19 13.84
C GLN A 12 -1.84 11.91 14.47
N SER A 13 -2.47 10.76 14.22
CA SER A 13 -2.01 9.51 14.82
C SER A 13 -0.61 9.14 14.31
N LYS A 14 0.20 8.43 15.12
CA LYS A 14 1.52 7.92 14.67
C LYS A 14 1.41 7.10 13.37
N TYR A 15 0.29 6.41 13.19
CA TYR A 15 0.03 5.64 11.97
C TYR A 15 -0.18 6.56 10.75
N GLU A 16 -1.01 7.60 10.87
CA GLU A 16 -1.20 8.59 9.80
C GLU A 16 0.09 9.32 9.42
N GLN A 17 0.92 9.66 10.41
CA GLN A 17 2.23 10.27 10.16
C GLN A 17 3.13 9.32 9.35
N ASN A 18 3.20 8.05 9.72
CA ASN A 18 3.97 7.04 8.98
C ASN A 18 3.47 6.87 7.54
N ILE A 19 2.14 6.84 7.34
CA ILE A 19 1.57 6.72 5.98
C ILE A 19 1.85 7.98 5.16
N THR A 20 1.84 9.16 5.78
CA THR A 20 2.17 10.41 5.09
C THR A 20 3.63 10.41 4.65
N ALA A 21 4.56 10.06 5.54
CA ALA A 21 5.98 9.96 5.21
C ALA A 21 6.24 8.91 4.10
N LEU A 22 5.57 7.75 4.15
CA LEU A 22 5.67 6.73 3.10
C LEU A 22 5.18 7.24 1.75
N ARG A 23 4.11 8.05 1.72
CA ARG A 23 3.59 8.64 0.46
C ARG A 23 4.55 9.66 -0.12
N GLU A 24 5.19 10.48 0.71
CA GLU A 24 6.22 11.45 0.30
C GLU A 24 7.46 10.74 -0.28
N GLU A 25 7.95 9.71 0.42
CA GLU A 25 9.04 8.86 -0.07
C GLU A 25 8.67 8.22 -1.41
N LYS A 26 7.46 7.64 -1.51
CA LYS A 26 7.00 7.01 -2.74
C LYS A 26 6.88 7.99 -3.90
N ALA A 27 6.36 9.17 -3.64
CA ALA A 27 6.29 10.26 -4.62
C ALA A 27 7.68 10.63 -5.15
N ALA A 28 8.66 10.77 -4.27
CA ALA A 28 10.05 11.03 -4.65
C ALA A 28 10.64 9.89 -5.49
N GLU A 29 10.42 8.62 -5.10
CA GLU A 29 10.86 7.46 -5.87
C GLU A 29 10.28 7.41 -7.28
N LEU A 30 8.98 7.68 -7.41
CA LEU A 30 8.28 7.62 -8.69
C LEU A 30 8.77 8.70 -9.67
N ALA A 31 9.29 9.83 -9.17
CA ALA A 31 9.83 10.92 -9.97
C ALA A 31 11.34 10.86 -10.22
N LYS A 32 12.04 9.81 -9.75
CA LYS A 32 13.49 9.67 -9.96
C LYS A 32 13.79 9.53 -11.46
N GLU A 33 14.62 10.42 -12.00
CA GLU A 33 14.90 10.49 -13.44
C GLU A 33 15.43 9.18 -14.07
N GLN A 34 16.19 8.39 -13.31
CA GLN A 34 16.83 7.19 -13.85
C GLN A 34 15.86 6.01 -14.04
N TYR A 35 14.90 5.82 -13.14
CA TYR A 35 14.07 4.61 -13.09
C TYR A 35 12.63 4.83 -12.60
N GLY A 36 12.27 6.06 -12.26
CA GLY A 36 10.92 6.45 -11.88
C GLY A 36 10.01 6.53 -13.10
N PRO A 37 8.78 6.00 -13.04
CA PRO A 37 7.86 6.01 -14.18
C PRO A 37 7.18 7.36 -14.42
N LEU A 38 7.32 8.34 -13.51
CA LEU A 38 6.64 9.63 -13.57
C LEU A 38 7.63 10.78 -13.80
N LYS A 39 7.19 11.81 -14.51
CA LYS A 39 7.88 13.10 -14.50
C LYS A 39 7.61 13.84 -13.18
N PRO A 40 8.51 14.75 -12.75
CA PRO A 40 8.34 15.48 -11.48
C PRO A 40 7.01 16.25 -11.35
N ASP A 41 6.53 16.84 -12.44
CA ASP A 41 5.26 17.58 -12.48
C ASP A 41 4.02 16.67 -12.39
N GLN A 42 4.17 15.37 -12.68
CA GLN A 42 3.07 14.41 -12.62
C GLN A 42 2.80 13.87 -11.21
N VAL A 43 3.76 14.02 -10.29
CA VAL A 43 3.62 13.59 -8.89
C VAL A 43 2.45 14.29 -8.20
N ALA A 44 2.16 15.55 -8.58
CA ALA A 44 1.05 16.32 -8.04
C ALA A 44 -0.32 15.69 -8.31
N PHE A 45 -0.41 14.76 -9.27
CA PHE A 45 -1.64 14.04 -9.60
C PHE A 45 -1.75 12.67 -8.92
N LEU A 46 -0.82 12.30 -8.04
CA LEU A 46 -0.95 11.10 -7.23
C LEU A 46 -2.15 11.25 -6.28
N ASP A 47 -3.18 10.47 -6.54
CA ASP A 47 -4.39 10.43 -5.72
C ASP A 47 -4.33 9.23 -4.76
N TYR A 48 -4.40 9.52 -3.48
CA TYR A 48 -4.37 8.51 -2.41
C TYR A 48 -5.70 8.54 -1.67
N PHE A 49 -6.26 7.35 -1.42
CA PHE A 49 -7.37 7.22 -0.47
C PHE A 49 -7.01 7.85 0.90
N PRO A 50 -8.00 8.42 1.63
CA PRO A 50 -7.80 8.85 3.00
C PRO A 50 -7.16 7.74 3.86
N VAL A 51 -6.36 8.13 4.84
CA VAL A 51 -5.79 7.13 5.77
C VAL A 51 -6.93 6.53 6.59
N ASP A 52 -7.11 5.22 6.45
CA ASP A 52 -8.14 4.49 7.17
C ASP A 52 -7.52 3.27 7.86
N ALA A 53 -7.48 3.32 9.18
CA ALA A 53 -6.91 2.25 10.00
C ALA A 53 -7.76 0.96 9.97
N SER A 54 -9.02 1.00 9.52
CA SER A 54 -9.85 -0.21 9.36
C SER A 54 -9.33 -1.14 8.26
N TYR A 55 -8.56 -0.61 7.31
CA TYR A 55 -7.86 -1.39 6.28
C TYR A 55 -6.48 -1.89 6.73
N LYS A 56 -6.03 -1.52 7.94
CA LYS A 56 -4.84 -2.09 8.57
C LYS A 56 -5.24 -3.33 9.37
N VAL A 57 -5.20 -4.48 8.71
CA VAL A 57 -5.59 -5.77 9.29
C VAL A 57 -4.37 -6.57 9.76
N LYS A 58 -4.60 -7.50 10.69
CA LYS A 58 -3.67 -8.60 10.95
C LYS A 58 -4.10 -9.79 10.11
N ASP A 59 -3.14 -10.46 9.49
CA ASP A 59 -3.35 -11.67 8.73
C ASP A 59 -2.73 -12.88 9.41
N LYS A 60 -3.19 -14.06 8.97
CA LYS A 60 -2.53 -15.35 9.20
C LYS A 60 -1.83 -15.74 7.91
N ILE A 61 -0.53 -16.01 8.01
CA ILE A 61 0.28 -16.49 6.89
C ILE A 61 0.43 -18.02 6.92
N GLU A 62 0.24 -18.64 5.76
CA GLU A 62 0.57 -20.04 5.47
C GLU A 62 1.65 -20.06 4.39
N VAL A 63 2.88 -20.40 4.78
CA VAL A 63 4.00 -20.53 3.84
C VAL A 63 3.84 -21.83 3.07
N LEU A 64 3.97 -21.73 1.74
CA LEU A 64 3.84 -22.88 0.85
C LEU A 64 5.21 -23.41 0.45
N PHE A 65 5.31 -24.73 0.40
CA PHE A 65 6.51 -25.43 -0.02
C PHE A 65 6.23 -26.14 -1.35
N ASP A 66 7.29 -26.35 -2.15
CA ASP A 66 7.21 -27.10 -3.41
C ASP A 66 6.22 -26.56 -4.47
N GLU A 67 5.80 -25.29 -4.36
CA GLU A 67 4.98 -24.66 -5.40
C GLU A 67 5.70 -24.62 -6.75
N PRO A 68 4.98 -24.86 -7.87
CA PRO A 68 5.54 -24.82 -9.21
C PRO A 68 5.90 -23.39 -9.61
N VAL A 69 6.95 -23.25 -10.42
CA VAL A 69 7.28 -21.99 -11.08
C VAL A 69 6.34 -21.78 -12.26
N PHE A 70 5.80 -20.57 -12.38
CA PHE A 70 4.99 -20.15 -13.52
C PHE A 70 5.42 -18.76 -14.00
N ARG A 71 5.04 -18.43 -15.23
CA ARG A 71 5.39 -17.16 -15.85
C ARG A 71 4.19 -16.22 -15.87
N MET A 72 4.36 -15.01 -15.31
CA MET A 72 3.35 -13.96 -15.45
C MET A 72 3.71 -13.08 -16.66
N PRO A 73 2.79 -12.87 -17.61
CA PRO A 73 3.02 -11.96 -18.72
C PRO A 73 3.12 -10.53 -18.18
N THR A 74 4.12 -9.79 -18.64
CA THR A 74 4.26 -8.36 -18.35
C THR A 74 3.74 -7.54 -19.52
N TYR A 75 3.46 -6.27 -19.27
CA TYR A 75 2.92 -5.35 -20.27
C TYR A 75 3.85 -5.18 -21.50
N ASP A 76 5.16 -5.26 -21.32
CA ASP A 76 6.16 -5.14 -22.39
C ASP A 76 6.36 -6.43 -23.21
N GLY A 77 5.52 -7.44 -22.99
CA GLY A 77 5.59 -8.73 -23.69
C GLY A 77 6.69 -9.66 -23.18
N THR A 78 7.44 -9.25 -22.15
CA THR A 78 8.33 -10.16 -21.43
C THR A 78 7.55 -11.05 -20.46
N SER A 79 8.23 -11.96 -19.79
CA SER A 79 7.63 -12.76 -18.72
C SER A 79 8.67 -13.00 -17.64
N ASN A 80 8.24 -12.78 -16.39
CA ASN A 80 9.05 -13.08 -15.22
C ASN A 80 8.57 -14.39 -14.60
N GLU A 81 9.51 -15.15 -14.07
CA GLU A 81 9.22 -16.36 -13.31
C GLU A 81 8.81 -15.99 -11.89
N TYR A 82 7.68 -16.55 -11.47
CA TYR A 82 7.13 -16.38 -10.14
C TYR A 82 6.83 -17.75 -9.53
N LYS A 83 6.82 -17.78 -8.20
CA LYS A 83 6.39 -18.94 -7.42
C LYS A 83 5.48 -18.42 -6.32
N ARG A 84 4.34 -19.07 -6.11
CA ARG A 84 3.50 -18.71 -4.96
C ARG A 84 4.28 -19.02 -3.69
N TYR A 85 4.48 -18.02 -2.86
CA TYR A 85 5.26 -18.12 -1.63
C TYR A 85 4.38 -18.45 -0.43
N ALA A 86 3.23 -17.79 -0.31
CA ALA A 86 2.35 -17.96 0.82
C ALA A 86 0.90 -17.65 0.47
N ILE A 87 -0.01 -18.11 1.32
CA ILE A 87 -1.40 -17.69 1.36
C ILE A 87 -1.59 -16.89 2.64
N ILE A 88 -2.12 -15.67 2.51
CA ILE A 88 -2.51 -14.85 3.66
C ILE A 88 -4.03 -14.83 3.79
N THR A 89 -4.53 -15.00 5.00
CA THR A 89 -5.96 -14.93 5.33
C THR A 89 -6.20 -13.87 6.38
N PHE A 90 -7.15 -12.97 6.15
CA PHE A 90 -7.48 -11.87 7.05
C PHE A 90 -8.97 -11.53 7.00
N THR A 91 -9.46 -10.86 8.04
CA THR A 91 -10.84 -10.35 8.08
C THR A 91 -10.84 -8.86 7.81
N LEU A 92 -11.68 -8.41 6.89
CA LEU A 92 -11.92 -6.99 6.58
C LEU A 92 -13.43 -6.75 6.59
N HIS A 93 -13.89 -5.76 7.36
CA HIS A 93 -15.31 -5.44 7.54
C HIS A 93 -16.21 -6.67 7.85
N GLY A 94 -15.72 -7.58 8.70
CA GLY A 94 -16.46 -8.78 9.12
C GLY A 94 -16.51 -9.90 8.07
N LYS A 95 -15.84 -9.75 6.94
CA LYS A 95 -15.72 -10.79 5.91
C LYS A 95 -14.29 -11.32 5.85
N GLU A 96 -14.16 -12.64 5.72
CA GLU A 96 -12.87 -13.28 5.52
C GLU A 96 -12.44 -13.16 4.04
N HIS A 97 -11.15 -12.86 3.84
CA HIS A 97 -10.50 -12.72 2.56
C HIS A 97 -9.19 -13.51 2.54
N THR A 98 -8.83 -13.98 1.36
CA THR A 98 -7.60 -14.74 1.12
C THR A 98 -6.87 -14.16 -0.08
N LEU A 99 -5.55 -13.96 0.04
CA LEU A 99 -4.69 -13.50 -1.05
C LEU A 99 -3.46 -14.41 -1.17
N ASN A 100 -3.00 -14.59 -2.40
CA ASN A 100 -1.72 -15.24 -2.70
C ASN A 100 -0.59 -14.20 -2.64
N VAL A 101 0.52 -14.59 -2.02
CA VAL A 101 1.80 -13.87 -2.06
C VAL A 101 2.70 -14.59 -3.05
N TYR A 102 3.35 -13.84 -3.95
CA TYR A 102 4.21 -14.32 -5.03
C TYR A 102 5.62 -13.77 -4.93
#